data_AF-A0A553MKG7-F1
#
_entry.id   AF-A0A553MKG7-F1
#
_cell.length_a   1.000
_cell.length_b   1.000
_cell.length_c   1.000
_cell.angle_alpha   90.00
_cell.angle_beta   90.00
_cell.angle_gamma   90.00
#
_symmetry.space_group_name_H-M   'P 1'
#
loop_
_entity.id
_entity.type
_entity.pdbx_description
1 polymer ?
#
loop_
_entity_poly.entity_id
_entity_poly.type
_entity_poly.pdbx_seq_one_letter_code
_entity_poly.pdbx_strand_id
1 'polypeptide(L)'
;IASAELTLFQKKLEEVVKKDQEEKKENQETLKNLKMEIKDLSEQQESLSKTITLMNREYEAELERFLELGNQYAVKRSSLEEEIKSFRDTCHSVSVLQCQRERALRKLRLSVSEGKMLITHLAEISHSIPSAAMISSLDDWKRHVCELEEAISSTEVAFVSRIEEVRKGTRLSSLLEISLPRVPSAPELPVIPQAPQFNGPPPATQVQPPSERPPSATLMPPRSNTPQLRVAAAEETGVRQQSVYHRILERLSLMFPHHNRQVLGGFIQELHSSNSSLSSMSYDEVISQAVQLILDRQENAREQIKAGTAQSQAQAWKNVQDRHRNRGIALNMEDPCIICHDEMRPEELCVLECRHSFHREVCLCVIASTRRIACIKSWLKNQSTCPTCREHALLPEDFPVLPGRARPHAHTHFS
;
A
#
# COMPACT_ATOMS: atom_id res chain seq x y z
N ILE A 1 -3.93 -72.90 83.76
CA ILE A 1 -3.54 -71.65 83.06
C ILE A 1 -3.38 -71.89 81.56
N ALA A 2 -2.64 -72.93 81.12
CA ALA A 2 -2.39 -73.22 79.70
C ALA A 2 -3.63 -73.46 78.78
N SER A 3 -4.73 -74.04 79.26
CA SER A 3 -5.89 -74.39 78.39
C SER A 3 -6.70 -73.17 77.92
N ALA A 4 -6.91 -72.18 78.79
CA ALA A 4 -7.70 -70.98 78.45
C ALA A 4 -6.97 -70.06 77.48
N GLU A 5 -5.65 -69.94 77.63
CA GLU A 5 -4.79 -69.18 76.71
C GLU A 5 -4.77 -69.82 75.33
N LEU A 6 -4.70 -71.16 75.25
CA LEU A 6 -4.69 -71.90 73.99
C LEU A 6 -6.00 -71.73 73.21
N THR A 7 -7.16 -71.76 73.90
CA THR A 7 -8.45 -71.43 73.28
C THR A 7 -8.54 -69.97 72.81
N LEU A 8 -7.93 -69.03 73.52
CA LEU A 8 -7.88 -67.62 73.09
C LEU A 8 -7.02 -67.44 71.83
N PHE A 9 -5.87 -68.12 71.75
CA PHE A 9 -5.02 -68.13 70.55
C PHE A 9 -5.73 -68.75 69.35
N GLN A 10 -6.42 -69.89 69.54
CA GLN A 10 -7.20 -70.52 68.49
C GLN A 10 -8.28 -69.58 67.93
N LYS A 11 -9.04 -68.92 68.81
CA LYS A 11 -10.06 -67.94 68.40
C LYS A 11 -9.46 -66.75 67.64
N LYS A 12 -8.35 -66.19 68.12
CA LYS A 12 -7.66 -65.08 67.42
C LYS A 12 -7.16 -65.50 66.04
N LEU A 13 -6.62 -66.73 65.91
CA LEU A 13 -6.18 -67.26 64.63
C LEU A 13 -7.36 -67.41 63.66
N GLU A 14 -8.50 -67.92 64.12
CA GLU A 14 -9.73 -68.03 63.33
C GLU A 14 -10.26 -66.66 62.87
N GLU A 15 -10.23 -65.64 63.74
CA GLU A 15 -10.60 -64.26 63.40
C GLU A 15 -9.67 -63.66 62.34
N VAL A 16 -8.35 -63.85 62.47
CA VAL A 16 -7.37 -63.39 61.48
C VAL A 16 -7.58 -64.10 60.14
N VAL A 17 -7.72 -65.43 60.13
CA VAL A 17 -7.98 -66.18 58.90
C VAL A 17 -9.25 -65.71 58.21
N LYS A 18 -10.34 -65.48 58.97
CA LYS A 18 -11.59 -64.96 58.40
C LYS A 18 -11.40 -63.58 57.77
N LYS A 19 -10.68 -62.69 58.46
CA LYS A 19 -10.37 -61.35 57.95
C LYS A 19 -9.54 -61.41 56.67
N ASP A 20 -8.49 -62.21 56.65
CA ASP A 20 -7.64 -62.40 55.46
C ASP A 20 -8.44 -62.97 54.29
N GLN A 21 -9.38 -63.87 54.56
CA GLN A 21 -10.25 -64.45 53.53
C GLN A 21 -11.23 -63.42 52.94
N GLU A 22 -11.72 -62.49 53.77
CA GLU A 22 -12.60 -61.40 53.37
C GLU A 22 -11.83 -60.35 52.56
N GLU A 23 -10.67 -59.92 53.04
CA GLU A 23 -9.78 -59.00 52.33
C GLU A 23 -9.35 -59.58 50.97
N LYS A 24 -9.06 -60.89 50.90
CA LYS A 24 -8.77 -61.57 49.63
C LYS A 24 -9.93 -61.49 48.64
N LYS A 25 -11.19 -61.60 49.10
CA LYS A 25 -12.37 -61.48 48.24
C LYS A 25 -12.55 -60.05 47.75
N GLU A 26 -12.40 -59.07 48.64
CA GLU A 26 -12.47 -57.65 48.30
C GLU A 26 -11.39 -57.28 47.27
N ASN A 27 -10.14 -57.67 47.52
CA ASN A 27 -9.02 -57.46 46.59
C ASN A 27 -9.21 -58.17 45.25
N GLN A 28 -9.84 -59.34 45.24
CA GLN A 28 -10.15 -60.04 44.00
C GLN A 28 -11.22 -59.28 43.20
N GLU A 29 -12.20 -58.67 43.86
CA GLU A 29 -13.24 -57.89 43.20
C GLU A 29 -12.72 -56.54 42.70
N THR A 30 -11.91 -55.83 43.48
CA THR A 30 -11.24 -54.59 43.02
C THR A 30 -10.34 -54.87 41.83
N LEU A 31 -9.59 -55.98 41.83
CA LEU A 31 -8.76 -56.37 40.68
C LEU A 31 -9.57 -56.64 39.42
N LYS A 32 -10.78 -57.23 39.53
CA LYS A 32 -11.67 -57.42 38.38
C LYS A 32 -12.16 -56.07 37.84
N ASN A 33 -12.58 -55.17 38.73
CA ASN A 33 -13.07 -53.85 38.34
C ASN A 33 -11.98 -53.04 37.64
N LEU A 34 -10.76 -53.00 38.20
CA LEU A 34 -9.62 -52.32 37.57
C LEU A 34 -9.27 -52.94 36.21
N LYS A 35 -9.36 -54.27 36.06
CA LYS A 35 -9.13 -54.93 34.75
C LYS A 35 -10.17 -54.52 33.71
N MET A 36 -11.44 -54.38 34.09
CA MET A 36 -12.49 -53.88 33.20
C MET A 36 -12.22 -52.41 32.83
N GLU A 37 -11.91 -51.56 33.81
CA GLU A 37 -11.62 -50.15 33.57
C GLU A 37 -10.40 -49.94 32.64
N ILE A 38 -9.32 -50.70 32.82
CA ILE A 38 -8.17 -50.69 31.92
C ILE A 38 -8.57 -51.05 30.49
N LYS A 39 -9.44 -52.07 30.34
CA LYS A 39 -9.93 -52.50 29.02
C LYS A 39 -10.76 -51.39 28.37
N ASP A 40 -11.70 -50.81 29.10
CA ASP A 40 -12.57 -49.74 28.59
C ASP A 40 -11.76 -48.50 28.20
N LEU A 41 -10.79 -48.10 29.02
CA LEU A 41 -9.87 -46.99 28.71
C LEU A 41 -9.00 -47.28 27.48
N SER A 42 -8.55 -48.52 27.30
CA SER A 42 -7.79 -48.94 26.12
C SER A 42 -8.63 -48.84 24.84
N GLU A 43 -9.89 -49.27 24.88
CA GLU A 43 -10.82 -49.18 23.74
C GLU A 43 -11.12 -47.70 23.41
N GLN A 44 -11.31 -46.87 24.43
CA GLN A 44 -11.48 -45.42 24.26
C GLN A 44 -10.24 -44.77 23.64
N GLN A 45 -9.04 -45.09 24.13
CA GLN A 45 -7.79 -44.58 23.58
C GLN A 45 -7.63 -44.94 22.10
N GLU A 46 -7.96 -46.18 21.72
CA GLU A 46 -7.91 -46.62 20.33
C GLU A 46 -8.92 -45.84 19.45
N SER A 47 -10.14 -45.64 19.94
CA SER A 47 -11.17 -44.88 19.21
C SER A 47 -10.77 -43.41 18.99
N LEU A 48 -10.18 -42.77 20.01
CA LEU A 48 -9.70 -41.40 19.94
C LEU A 48 -8.51 -41.29 18.99
N SER A 49 -7.58 -42.25 19.05
CA SER A 49 -6.44 -42.32 18.13
C SER A 49 -6.92 -42.42 16.68
N LYS A 50 -7.87 -43.31 16.37
CA LYS A 50 -8.47 -43.43 15.03
C LYS A 50 -9.10 -42.11 14.58
N THR A 51 -9.87 -41.46 15.45
CA THR A 51 -10.52 -40.17 15.16
C THR A 51 -9.49 -39.09 14.83
N ILE A 52 -8.42 -38.96 15.61
CA ILE A 52 -7.34 -38.01 15.36
C ILE A 52 -6.69 -38.28 13.99
N THR A 53 -6.40 -39.55 13.66
CA THR A 53 -5.80 -39.87 12.36
C THR A 53 -6.72 -39.56 11.18
N LEU A 54 -8.04 -39.69 11.33
CA LEU A 54 -9.00 -39.34 10.30
C LEU A 54 -9.06 -37.83 10.11
N MET A 55 -9.25 -37.08 11.21
CA MET A 55 -9.33 -35.61 11.18
C MET A 55 -8.06 -34.98 10.61
N ASN A 56 -6.88 -35.53 10.94
CA ASN A 56 -5.62 -35.03 10.38
C ASN A 56 -5.55 -35.23 8.86
N ARG A 57 -6.00 -36.39 8.34
CA ARG A 57 -6.06 -36.63 6.90
C ARG A 57 -7.05 -35.69 6.19
N GLU A 58 -8.21 -35.45 6.79
CA GLU A 58 -9.21 -34.52 6.26
C GLU A 58 -8.67 -33.09 6.22
N TYR A 59 -7.99 -32.66 7.29
CA TYR A 59 -7.34 -31.36 7.35
C TYR A 59 -6.24 -31.21 6.29
N GLU A 60 -5.39 -32.23 6.12
CA GLU A 60 -4.35 -32.23 5.08
C GLU A 60 -4.95 -32.13 3.67
N ALA A 61 -6.01 -32.88 3.39
CA ALA A 61 -6.70 -32.82 2.10
C ALA A 61 -7.32 -31.44 1.84
N GLU A 62 -7.93 -30.83 2.85
CA GLU A 62 -8.54 -29.50 2.74
C GLU A 62 -7.48 -28.40 2.58
N LEU A 63 -6.32 -28.54 3.24
CA LEU A 63 -5.17 -27.66 3.07
C LEU A 63 -4.64 -27.73 1.62
N GLU A 64 -4.47 -28.93 1.07
CA GLU A 64 -4.03 -29.11 -0.32
C GLU A 64 -5.01 -28.46 -1.29
N ARG A 65 -6.31 -28.69 -1.10
CA ARG A 65 -7.37 -28.07 -1.91
C ARG A 65 -7.31 -26.53 -1.85
N PHE A 66 -7.03 -25.97 -0.68
CA PHE A 66 -6.87 -24.52 -0.52
C PHE A 66 -5.64 -23.99 -1.26
N LEU A 67 -4.51 -24.70 -1.20
CA LEU A 67 -3.28 -24.33 -1.90
C LEU A 67 -3.46 -24.40 -3.42
N GLU A 68 -4.08 -25.46 -3.94
CA GLU A 68 -4.42 -25.59 -5.35
C GLU A 68 -5.29 -24.42 -5.83
N LEU A 69 -6.33 -24.08 -5.06
CA LEU A 69 -7.21 -22.96 -5.37
C LEU A 69 -6.45 -21.63 -5.36
N GLY A 70 -5.56 -21.42 -4.38
CA GLY A 70 -4.67 -20.27 -4.32
C GLY A 70 -3.78 -20.14 -5.56
N ASN A 71 -3.20 -21.25 -6.01
CA ASN A 71 -2.39 -21.31 -7.22
C ASN A 71 -3.20 -21.00 -8.48
N GLN A 72 -4.41 -21.56 -8.60
CA GLN A 72 -5.32 -21.24 -9.72
C GLN A 72 -5.65 -19.75 -9.79
N TYR A 73 -5.95 -19.13 -8.64
CA TYR A 73 -6.19 -17.68 -8.58
C TYR A 73 -4.94 -16.87 -8.90
N ALA A 74 -3.75 -17.32 -8.50
CA ALA A 74 -2.49 -16.66 -8.83
C ALA A 74 -2.22 -16.66 -10.35
N VAL A 75 -2.47 -17.79 -11.02
CA VAL A 75 -2.37 -17.92 -12.48
C VAL A 75 -3.37 -17.00 -13.18
N LYS A 76 -4.65 -17.03 -12.75
CA LYS A 76 -5.69 -16.16 -13.32
C LYS A 76 -5.35 -14.68 -13.13
N ARG A 77 -4.82 -14.30 -11.96
CA ARG A 77 -4.35 -12.94 -11.69
C ARG A 77 -3.23 -12.53 -12.66
N SER A 78 -2.20 -13.37 -12.85
CA SER A 78 -1.10 -13.08 -13.76
C SER A 78 -1.59 -12.85 -15.20
N SER A 79 -2.52 -13.69 -15.67
CA SER A 79 -3.10 -13.54 -17.00
C SER A 79 -3.87 -12.23 -17.17
N LEU A 80 -4.68 -11.84 -16.18
CA LEU A 80 -5.40 -10.56 -16.21
C LEU A 80 -4.45 -9.35 -16.13
N GLU A 81 -3.36 -9.45 -15.36
CA GLU A 81 -2.33 -8.41 -15.28
C GLU A 81 -1.63 -8.20 -16.63
N GLU A 82 -1.33 -9.28 -17.34
CA GLU A 82 -0.78 -9.23 -18.70
C GLU A 82 -1.77 -8.62 -19.70
N GLU A 83 -3.04 -8.98 -19.62
CA GLU A 83 -4.10 -8.43 -20.47
C GLU A 83 -4.25 -6.91 -20.23
N ILE A 84 -4.33 -6.47 -18.96
CA ILE A 84 -4.38 -5.05 -18.58
C ILE A 84 -3.14 -4.30 -19.09
N LYS A 85 -1.95 -4.91 -18.98
CA LYS A 85 -0.71 -4.33 -19.50
C LYS A 85 -0.80 -4.16 -21.02
N SER A 86 -1.27 -5.16 -21.74
CA SER A 86 -1.43 -5.10 -23.21
C SER A 86 -2.40 -3.99 -23.64
N PHE A 87 -3.53 -3.82 -22.93
CA PHE A 87 -4.48 -2.75 -23.16
C PHE A 87 -3.84 -1.39 -22.90
N ARG A 88 -3.09 -1.25 -21.79
CA ARG A 88 -2.40 0.00 -21.44
C ARG A 88 -1.38 0.39 -22.52
N ASP A 89 -0.58 -0.55 -22.99
CA ASP A 89 0.42 -0.34 -24.04
C ASP A 89 -0.24 0.06 -25.37
N THR A 90 -1.39 -0.55 -25.68
CA THR A 90 -2.20 -0.19 -26.85
C THR A 90 -2.75 1.23 -26.73
N CYS A 91 -3.34 1.60 -25.58
CA CYS A 91 -3.84 2.95 -25.31
C CYS A 91 -2.75 4.02 -25.39
N HIS A 92 -1.56 3.74 -24.84
CA HIS A 92 -0.41 4.64 -24.97
C HIS A 92 -0.01 4.84 -26.43
N SER A 93 0.09 3.76 -27.19
CA SER A 93 0.44 3.81 -28.61
C SER A 93 -0.58 4.60 -29.44
N VAL A 94 -1.87 4.41 -29.19
CA VAL A 94 -2.95 5.18 -29.82
C VAL A 94 -2.86 6.67 -29.45
N SER A 95 -2.60 6.99 -28.18
CA SER A 95 -2.48 8.38 -27.72
C SER A 95 -1.31 9.11 -28.39
N VAL A 96 -0.18 8.43 -28.56
CA VAL A 96 0.98 8.98 -29.29
C VAL A 96 0.62 9.26 -30.75
N LEU A 97 -0.03 8.32 -31.43
CA LEU A 97 -0.48 8.51 -32.82
C LEU A 97 -1.50 9.64 -32.96
N GLN A 98 -2.43 9.79 -32.02
CA GLN A 98 -3.38 10.90 -32.00
C GLN A 98 -2.68 12.26 -31.85
N CYS A 99 -1.71 12.37 -30.94
CA CYS A 99 -0.92 13.58 -30.76
C CYS A 99 -0.09 13.92 -32.02
N GLN A 100 0.49 12.91 -32.67
CA GLN A 100 1.21 13.09 -33.94
C GLN A 100 0.28 13.57 -35.05
N ARG A 101 -0.89 12.95 -35.20
CA ARG A 101 -1.94 13.34 -36.15
C ARG A 101 -2.31 14.81 -35.97
N GLU A 102 -2.64 15.22 -34.75
CA GLU A 102 -3.04 16.59 -34.45
C GLU A 102 -1.94 17.59 -34.77
N ARG A 103 -0.68 17.27 -34.45
CA ARG A 103 0.47 18.13 -34.77
C ARG A 103 0.66 18.27 -36.28
N ALA A 104 0.52 17.19 -37.05
CA ALA A 104 0.64 17.21 -38.50
C ALA A 104 -0.49 18.02 -39.15
N LEU A 105 -1.74 17.73 -38.78
CA LEU A 105 -2.92 18.43 -39.32
C LEU A 105 -2.92 19.90 -38.96
N ARG A 106 -2.48 20.29 -37.76
CA ARG A 106 -2.37 21.70 -37.36
C ARG A 106 -1.45 22.48 -38.30
N LYS A 107 -0.29 21.91 -38.66
CA LYS A 107 0.66 22.56 -39.58
C LYS A 107 0.04 22.77 -40.96
N LEU A 108 -0.57 21.74 -41.53
CA LEU A 108 -1.21 21.83 -42.85
C LEU A 108 -2.39 22.82 -42.85
N ARG A 109 -3.24 22.80 -41.81
CA ARG A 109 -4.37 23.73 -41.67
C ARG A 109 -3.91 25.18 -41.55
N LEU A 110 -2.79 25.43 -40.89
CA LEU A 110 -2.19 26.77 -40.82
C LEU A 110 -1.78 27.25 -42.22
N SER A 111 -1.06 26.43 -42.98
CA SER A 111 -0.65 26.75 -44.36
C SER A 111 -1.83 26.95 -45.31
N VAL A 112 -2.91 26.16 -45.17
CA VAL A 112 -4.16 26.39 -45.92
C VAL A 112 -4.77 27.75 -45.58
N SER A 113 -4.77 28.13 -44.31
CA SER A 113 -5.33 29.42 -43.87
C SER A 113 -4.51 30.60 -44.40
N GLU A 114 -3.19 30.50 -44.35
CA GLU A 114 -2.25 31.48 -44.94
C GLU A 114 -2.45 31.58 -46.47
N GLY A 115 -2.51 30.45 -47.17
CA GLY A 115 -2.76 30.42 -48.61
C GLY A 115 -4.11 31.02 -49.00
N LYS A 116 -5.18 30.72 -48.25
CA LYS A 116 -6.51 31.32 -48.47
C LYS A 116 -6.50 32.84 -48.28
N MET A 117 -5.79 33.34 -47.27
CA MET A 117 -5.60 34.78 -47.05
C MET A 117 -4.88 35.43 -48.24
N LEU A 118 -3.81 34.80 -48.73
CA LEU A 118 -3.09 35.30 -49.90
C LEU A 118 -3.94 35.31 -51.17
N ILE A 119 -4.75 34.28 -51.40
CA ILE A 119 -5.72 34.23 -52.50
C ILE A 119 -6.71 35.39 -52.40
N THR A 120 -7.26 35.67 -51.23
CA THR A 120 -8.20 36.80 -51.05
C THR A 120 -7.55 38.14 -51.40
N HIS A 121 -6.32 38.38 -50.92
CA HIS A 121 -5.60 39.62 -51.21
C HIS A 121 -5.19 39.75 -52.69
N LEU A 122 -4.71 38.66 -53.30
CA LEU A 122 -4.38 38.63 -54.73
C LEU A 122 -5.62 38.85 -55.61
N ALA A 123 -6.78 38.32 -55.22
CA ALA A 123 -8.03 38.54 -55.94
C ALA A 123 -8.45 40.02 -55.89
N GLU A 124 -8.38 40.67 -54.72
CA GLU A 124 -8.67 42.10 -54.54
C GLU A 124 -7.77 42.99 -55.42
N ILE A 125 -6.46 42.71 -55.44
CA ILE A 125 -5.51 43.43 -56.30
C ILE A 125 -5.80 43.15 -57.78
N SER A 126 -6.10 41.90 -58.14
CA SER A 126 -6.38 41.53 -59.54
C SER A 126 -7.65 42.19 -60.08
N HIS A 127 -8.64 42.49 -59.22
CA HIS A 127 -9.82 43.28 -59.61
C HIS A 127 -9.48 44.75 -59.87
N SER A 128 -8.51 45.30 -59.14
CA SER A 128 -8.08 46.70 -59.26
C SER A 128 -7.10 46.91 -60.42
N ILE A 129 -6.22 45.94 -60.68
CA ILE A 129 -5.19 45.98 -61.74
C ILE A 129 -5.14 44.60 -62.42
N PRO A 130 -5.96 44.36 -63.46
CA PRO A 130 -5.96 43.09 -64.17
C PRO A 130 -4.66 42.89 -64.96
N SER A 131 -3.93 41.81 -64.66
CA SER A 131 -2.72 41.42 -65.38
C SER A 131 -2.68 39.89 -65.54
N ALA A 132 -2.22 39.40 -66.69
CA ALA A 132 -2.10 37.96 -66.94
C ALA A 132 -1.18 37.25 -65.93
N ALA A 133 -0.12 37.93 -65.47
CA ALA A 133 0.76 37.41 -64.44
C ALA A 133 0.06 37.28 -63.07
N MET A 134 -0.79 38.26 -62.71
CA MET A 134 -1.56 38.23 -61.47
C MET A 134 -2.61 37.11 -61.47
N ILE A 135 -3.28 36.91 -62.61
CA ILE A 135 -4.26 35.82 -62.79
C ILE A 135 -3.57 34.45 -62.68
N SER A 136 -2.40 34.29 -63.33
CA SER A 136 -1.60 33.07 -63.22
C SER A 136 -1.19 32.78 -61.78
N SER A 137 -0.62 33.77 -61.07
CA SER A 137 -0.24 33.60 -59.66
C SER A 137 -1.43 33.28 -58.77
N LEU A 138 -2.59 33.90 -59.01
CA LEU A 138 -3.81 33.60 -58.26
C LEU A 138 -4.23 32.12 -58.45
N ASP A 139 -4.19 31.62 -59.68
CA ASP A 139 -4.53 30.24 -59.98
C ASP A 139 -3.48 29.24 -59.44
N ASP A 140 -2.20 29.64 -59.38
CA ASP A 140 -1.14 28.86 -58.73
C ASP A 140 -1.36 28.74 -57.22
N TRP A 141 -1.72 29.84 -56.55
CA TRP A 141 -2.07 29.83 -55.13
C TRP A 141 -3.34 29.03 -54.84
N LYS A 142 -4.37 29.10 -55.70
CA LYS A 142 -5.56 28.25 -55.59
C LYS A 142 -5.21 26.76 -55.68
N ARG A 143 -4.39 26.37 -56.66
CA ARG A 143 -3.93 24.99 -56.83
C ARG A 143 -3.14 24.51 -55.62
N HIS A 144 -2.23 25.35 -55.12
CA HIS A 144 -1.46 25.06 -53.90
C HIS A 144 -2.36 24.82 -52.67
N VAL A 145 -3.41 25.62 -52.48
CA VAL A 145 -4.38 25.40 -51.41
C VAL A 145 -5.16 24.10 -51.61
N CYS A 146 -5.58 23.76 -52.83
CA CYS A 146 -6.23 22.47 -53.11
C CYS A 146 -5.31 21.28 -52.77
N GLU A 147 -4.04 21.34 -53.17
CA GLU A 147 -3.05 20.30 -52.85
C GLU A 147 -2.84 20.15 -51.33
N LEU A 148 -2.82 21.26 -50.58
CA LEU A 148 -2.72 21.23 -49.12
C LEU A 148 -3.98 20.63 -48.46
N GLU A 149 -5.17 20.91 -49.00
CA GLU A 149 -6.44 20.33 -48.52
C GLU A 149 -6.49 18.82 -48.79
N GLU A 150 -6.06 18.36 -49.97
CA GLU A 150 -5.90 16.94 -50.27
C GLU A 150 -4.86 16.28 -49.35
N ALA A 151 -3.74 16.96 -49.07
CA ALA A 151 -2.73 16.48 -48.14
C ALA A 151 -3.29 16.34 -46.71
N ILE A 152 -4.19 17.22 -46.26
CA ILE A 152 -4.91 17.10 -44.98
C ILE A 152 -5.74 15.82 -44.97
N SER A 153 -6.58 15.60 -45.99
CA SER A 153 -7.45 14.42 -46.08
C SER A 153 -6.64 13.12 -46.14
N SER A 154 -5.59 13.07 -46.96
CA SER A 154 -4.70 11.91 -47.07
C SER A 154 -3.99 11.59 -45.75
N THR A 155 -3.47 12.62 -45.07
CA THR A 155 -2.82 12.48 -43.76
C THR A 155 -3.79 11.94 -42.72
N GLU A 156 -5.02 12.45 -42.69
CA GLU A 156 -6.04 12.02 -41.73
C GLU A 156 -6.38 10.53 -41.90
N VAL A 157 -6.61 10.09 -43.14
CA VAL A 157 -6.88 8.68 -43.45
C VAL A 157 -5.70 7.78 -43.05
N ALA A 158 -4.47 8.19 -43.33
CA ALA A 158 -3.27 7.44 -42.98
C ALA A 158 -3.15 7.22 -41.45
N PHE A 159 -3.35 8.27 -40.65
CA PHE A 159 -3.31 8.15 -39.19
C PHE A 159 -4.49 7.34 -38.63
N VAL A 160 -5.70 7.48 -39.17
CA VAL A 160 -6.87 6.70 -38.73
C VAL A 160 -6.66 5.21 -39.00
N SER A 161 -6.25 4.84 -40.21
CA SER A 161 -5.95 3.45 -40.55
C SER A 161 -4.90 2.85 -39.60
N ARG A 162 -3.86 3.62 -39.30
CA ARG A 162 -2.79 3.19 -38.43
C ARG A 162 -3.21 3.02 -36.97
N ILE A 163 -4.06 3.91 -36.46
CA ILE A 163 -4.64 3.78 -35.12
C ILE A 163 -5.47 2.49 -35.02
N GLU A 164 -6.23 2.15 -36.06
CA GLU A 164 -7.02 0.91 -36.11
C GLU A 164 -6.15 -0.35 -36.14
N GLU A 165 -5.04 -0.35 -36.87
CA GLU A 165 -4.09 -1.47 -36.84
C GLU A 165 -3.50 -1.71 -35.45
N VAL A 166 -3.19 -0.63 -34.72
CA VAL A 166 -2.71 -0.72 -33.34
C VAL A 166 -3.81 -1.21 -32.40
N ARG A 167 -5.05 -0.74 -32.55
CA ARG A 167 -6.21 -1.23 -31.77
C ARG A 167 -6.48 -2.72 -31.97
N LYS A 168 -6.20 -3.24 -33.17
CA LYS A 168 -6.29 -4.68 -33.49
C LYS A 168 -5.15 -5.52 -32.91
N GLY A 169 -4.19 -4.91 -32.23
CA GLY A 169 -3.08 -5.60 -31.56
C GLY A 169 -1.74 -5.52 -32.28
N THR A 170 -1.63 -4.76 -33.38
CA THR A 170 -0.35 -4.62 -34.08
C THR A 170 0.58 -3.68 -33.31
N ARG A 171 1.83 -4.09 -33.10
CA ARG A 171 2.80 -3.25 -32.36
C ARG A 171 3.15 -2.02 -33.19
N LEU A 172 3.14 -0.85 -32.57
CA LEU A 172 3.48 0.41 -33.24
C LEU A 172 4.86 0.35 -33.94
N SER A 173 5.83 -0.32 -33.30
CA SER A 173 7.20 -0.51 -33.79
C SER A 173 7.33 -1.40 -35.02
N SER A 174 6.36 -2.27 -35.28
CA SER A 174 6.43 -3.22 -36.41
C SER A 174 5.85 -2.67 -37.70
N LEU A 175 5.23 -1.48 -37.68
CA LEU A 175 4.67 -0.93 -38.89
C LEU A 175 5.37 0.35 -39.38
N LEU A 176 5.32 0.59 -40.69
CA LEU A 176 6.12 1.61 -41.35
C LEU A 176 5.81 3.01 -40.80
N GLU A 177 6.83 3.86 -40.74
CA GLU A 177 6.69 5.24 -40.30
C GLU A 177 5.78 6.00 -41.27
N ILE A 178 4.81 6.77 -40.74
CA ILE A 178 3.91 7.56 -41.58
C ILE A 178 4.75 8.62 -42.27
N SER A 179 4.86 8.50 -43.60
CA SER A 179 5.48 9.53 -44.43
C SER A 179 4.59 10.76 -44.40
N LEU A 180 4.91 11.70 -43.51
CA LEU A 180 4.19 12.97 -43.43
C LEU A 180 4.34 13.69 -44.78
N PRO A 181 3.23 14.10 -45.43
CA PRO A 181 3.33 14.92 -46.63
C PRO A 181 4.17 16.15 -46.30
N ARG A 182 5.26 16.33 -47.06
CA ARG A 182 6.04 17.56 -46.98
C ARG A 182 5.13 18.67 -47.48
N VAL A 183 4.99 19.74 -46.71
CA VAL A 183 4.26 20.95 -47.14
C VAL A 183 4.81 21.32 -48.53
N PRO A 184 3.96 21.38 -49.58
CA PRO A 184 4.40 21.79 -50.91
C PRO A 184 5.07 23.16 -50.84
N SER A 185 6.06 23.41 -51.68
CA SER A 185 6.70 24.73 -51.71
C SER A 185 5.67 25.79 -52.10
N ALA A 186 5.63 26.90 -51.36
CA ALA A 186 4.75 28.02 -51.65
C ALA A 186 5.04 28.59 -53.05
N PRO A 187 4.01 28.94 -53.85
CA PRO A 187 4.19 29.64 -55.11
C PRO A 187 4.87 31.00 -54.91
N GLU A 188 5.65 31.45 -55.90
CA GLU A 188 6.25 32.78 -55.86
C GLU A 188 5.17 33.88 -55.97
N LEU A 189 5.35 34.98 -55.23
CA LEU A 189 4.46 36.13 -55.31
C LEU A 189 4.79 36.97 -56.56
N PRO A 190 3.77 37.47 -57.28
CA PRO A 190 4.00 38.33 -58.44
C PRO A 190 4.66 39.64 -58.04
N VAL A 191 5.71 40.02 -58.78
CA VAL A 191 6.41 41.31 -58.60
C VAL A 191 5.53 42.43 -59.14
N ILE A 192 4.92 43.21 -58.26
CA ILE A 192 4.19 44.43 -58.63
C ILE A 192 5.22 45.56 -58.83
N PRO A 193 5.30 46.23 -59.99
CA PRO A 193 6.14 47.41 -60.15
C PRO A 193 5.69 48.49 -59.17
N GLN A 194 6.57 48.89 -58.24
CA GLN A 194 6.30 50.03 -57.37
C GLN A 194 6.18 51.30 -58.23
N ALA A 195 5.15 52.11 -57.95
CA ALA A 195 5.09 53.49 -58.43
C ALA A 195 6.29 54.30 -57.89
N PRO A 196 6.79 55.32 -58.63
CA PRO A 196 8.03 56.02 -58.28
C PRO A 196 7.89 56.72 -56.92
N GLN A 197 8.70 56.27 -55.96
CA GLN A 197 8.76 56.85 -54.63
C GLN A 197 9.60 58.13 -54.68
N PHE A 198 9.02 59.21 -54.17
CA PHE A 198 9.65 60.53 -54.05
C PHE A 198 10.95 60.43 -53.23
N ASN A 199 12.00 61.07 -53.74
CA ASN A 199 13.32 61.21 -53.10
C ASN A 199 13.25 61.83 -51.69
N GLY A 200 13.87 61.17 -50.72
CA GLY A 200 14.31 61.74 -49.44
C GLY A 200 15.53 60.95 -48.91
N PRO A 201 16.57 61.60 -48.34
CA PRO A 201 17.89 60.97 -48.13
C PRO A 201 18.00 60.14 -46.84
N PRO A 202 19.04 59.29 -46.70
CA PRO A 202 19.08 58.17 -45.75
C PRO A 202 19.79 58.51 -44.43
N PRO A 203 19.82 57.56 -43.48
CA PRO A 203 21.12 57.21 -42.92
C PRO A 203 21.43 55.71 -42.88
N ALA A 204 22.69 55.46 -43.21
CA ALA A 204 23.66 54.45 -42.77
C ALA A 204 23.33 53.60 -41.52
N THR A 205 23.81 52.38 -41.28
CA THR A 205 24.66 51.40 -42.00
C THR A 205 24.79 50.16 -41.07
N GLN A 206 24.83 48.95 -41.66
CA GLN A 206 25.39 47.66 -41.15
C GLN A 206 24.71 46.98 -39.96
N VAL A 207 24.54 45.64 -39.91
CA VAL A 207 25.53 44.59 -40.14
C VAL A 207 24.86 43.30 -40.68
N GLN A 208 25.58 42.58 -41.56
CA GLN A 208 25.25 41.30 -42.20
C GLN A 208 25.59 40.06 -41.31
N PRO A 209 25.15 38.84 -41.70
CA PRO A 209 24.98 37.64 -40.84
C PRO A 209 26.19 36.69 -40.87
N PRO A 210 26.10 35.47 -40.29
CA PRO A 210 26.49 34.31 -41.13
C PRO A 210 25.70 32.99 -40.96
N SER A 211 25.80 32.21 -42.03
CA SER A 211 25.24 30.89 -42.38
C SER A 211 25.80 29.66 -41.63
N GLU A 212 25.10 28.52 -41.85
CA GLU A 212 25.38 27.08 -41.60
C GLU A 212 26.82 26.61 -41.95
N ARG A 213 27.45 25.45 -41.55
CA ARG A 213 27.07 24.11 -40.99
C ARG A 213 28.37 23.30 -40.56
N PRO A 214 28.39 21.95 -40.34
CA PRO A 214 28.75 21.14 -39.12
C PRO A 214 30.22 20.53 -39.12
N PRO A 215 30.70 19.49 -38.35
CA PRO A 215 30.02 18.40 -37.58
C PRO A 215 30.62 17.85 -36.24
N SER A 216 29.84 16.92 -35.66
CA SER A 216 30.19 15.71 -34.86
C SER A 216 30.59 15.75 -33.37
N ALA A 217 29.78 14.99 -32.62
CA ALA A 217 30.10 13.96 -31.63
C ALA A 217 30.24 14.29 -30.13
N THR A 218 29.38 13.59 -29.38
CA THR A 218 29.56 12.95 -28.06
C THR A 218 29.22 13.70 -26.75
N LEU A 219 28.40 12.99 -25.96
CA LEU A 219 28.24 12.96 -24.49
C LEU A 219 27.37 14.02 -23.78
N MET A 220 26.24 13.51 -23.27
CA MET A 220 25.53 13.78 -21.99
C MET A 220 25.72 15.13 -21.27
N PRO A 221 24.62 15.74 -20.76
CA PRO A 221 24.72 16.67 -19.62
C PRO A 221 23.99 16.14 -18.37
N PRO A 222 24.48 16.48 -17.15
CA PRO A 222 23.64 16.58 -15.98
C PRO A 222 23.11 18.01 -15.77
N ARG A 223 22.07 18.06 -14.94
CA ARG A 223 21.27 19.20 -14.50
C ARG A 223 22.06 20.18 -13.63
N SER A 224 21.66 21.46 -13.66
CA SER A 224 20.94 22.14 -12.56
C SER A 224 21.04 23.66 -12.71
N ASN A 225 19.94 24.39 -12.48
CA ASN A 225 20.00 25.75 -11.95
C ASN A 225 18.67 26.09 -11.24
N THR A 226 18.78 26.35 -9.94
CA THR A 226 17.85 27.15 -9.13
C THR A 226 18.43 28.56 -8.96
N PRO A 227 17.63 29.63 -8.92
CA PRO A 227 18.12 30.95 -8.55
C PRO A 227 18.02 31.21 -7.04
N GLN A 228 19.07 31.81 -6.49
CA GLN A 228 19.16 32.38 -5.14
C GLN A 228 18.52 33.79 -5.08
N LEU A 229 17.84 34.09 -3.97
CA LEU A 229 17.62 35.46 -3.49
C LEU A 229 18.08 35.55 -2.03
N ARG A 230 18.71 36.69 -1.71
CA ARG A 230 19.54 36.96 -0.53
C ARG A 230 18.73 37.17 0.76
N VAL A 231 19.42 36.85 1.85
CA VAL A 231 19.04 36.98 3.27
C VAL A 231 19.22 38.42 3.77
N ALA A 232 18.30 38.86 4.65
CA ALA A 232 18.57 39.87 5.67
C ALA A 232 18.31 39.24 7.05
N ALA A 233 19.24 39.45 7.98
CA ALA A 233 19.34 38.82 9.28
C ALA A 233 18.59 39.62 10.36
N ALA A 234 17.93 38.92 11.28
CA ALA A 234 17.90 39.25 12.71
C ALA A 234 17.23 38.11 13.50
N GLU A 235 17.82 37.82 14.67
CA GLU A 235 17.31 36.97 15.75
C GLU A 235 17.39 35.45 15.53
N GLU A 236 17.33 34.69 16.64
CA GLU A 236 17.30 33.21 16.72
C GLU A 236 18.61 32.47 17.05
N THR A 237 19.17 32.72 18.23
CA THR A 237 19.96 31.69 18.95
C THR A 237 19.13 30.51 19.45
N GLY A 238 17.78 30.56 19.37
CA GLY A 238 16.87 29.48 19.78
C GLY A 238 16.45 28.48 18.69
N VAL A 239 16.43 28.87 17.41
CA VAL A 239 15.84 28.03 16.34
C VAL A 239 16.85 27.08 15.70
N ARG A 240 18.15 27.38 15.78
CA ARG A 240 19.18 26.54 15.19
C ARG A 240 19.31 25.17 15.90
N GLN A 241 19.13 25.12 17.22
CA GLN A 241 19.16 23.86 17.99
C GLN A 241 17.91 23.00 17.75
N GLN A 242 16.73 23.62 17.60
CA GLN A 242 15.50 22.90 17.22
C GLN A 242 15.62 22.23 15.85
N SER A 243 16.30 22.87 14.87
CA SER A 243 16.50 22.27 13.54
C SER A 243 17.41 21.04 13.56
N VAL A 244 18.45 21.04 14.41
CA VAL A 244 19.40 19.92 14.50
C VAL A 244 18.75 18.75 15.21
N TYR A 245 18.04 19.01 16.31
CA TYR A 245 17.22 18.00 16.99
C TYR A 245 16.17 17.39 16.07
N HIS A 246 15.49 18.21 15.25
CA HIS A 246 14.52 17.73 14.27
C HIS A 246 15.15 16.80 13.22
N ARG A 247 16.33 17.16 12.70
CA ARG A 247 17.07 16.35 11.72
C ARG A 247 17.57 15.02 12.31
N ILE A 248 18.06 15.05 13.56
CA ILE A 248 18.46 13.83 14.29
C ILE A 248 17.25 12.91 14.48
N LEU A 249 16.10 13.48 14.89
CA LEU A 249 14.85 12.74 15.05
C LEU A 249 14.36 12.11 13.75
N GLU A 250 14.38 12.84 12.63
CA GLU A 250 14.00 12.30 11.33
C GLU A 250 14.92 11.14 10.93
N ARG A 251 16.23 11.28 11.14
CA ARG A 251 17.18 10.24 10.80
C ARG A 251 16.99 8.98 11.66
N LEU A 252 16.75 9.14 12.96
CA LEU A 252 16.44 8.02 13.86
C LEU A 252 15.07 7.39 13.52
N SER A 253 14.10 8.18 13.10
CA SER A 253 12.79 7.67 12.67
C SER A 253 12.87 6.83 11.40
N LEU A 254 13.85 7.09 10.53
CA LEU A 254 14.13 6.23 9.35
C LEU A 254 14.81 4.92 9.75
N MET A 255 15.67 4.94 10.78
CA MET A 255 16.40 3.74 11.24
C MET A 255 15.54 2.84 12.15
N PHE A 256 14.60 3.42 12.89
CA PHE A 256 13.72 2.73 13.84
C PHE A 256 12.25 3.07 13.59
N PRO A 257 11.66 2.60 12.47
CA PRO A 257 10.28 2.93 12.09
C PRO A 257 9.22 2.43 13.09
N HIS A 258 9.58 1.51 13.99
CA HIS A 258 8.71 0.98 15.05
C HIS A 258 8.64 1.87 16.29
N HIS A 259 9.49 2.90 16.40
CA HIS A 259 9.52 3.81 17.56
C HIS A 259 8.81 5.11 17.19
N ASN A 260 7.91 5.55 18.05
CA ASN A 260 7.24 6.83 17.84
C ASN A 260 8.22 7.99 18.14
N ARG A 261 7.96 9.15 17.54
CA ARG A 261 8.83 10.32 17.64
C ARG A 261 9.03 10.83 19.07
N GLN A 262 8.07 10.62 19.97
CA GLN A 262 8.19 10.99 21.39
C GLN A 262 9.17 10.07 22.12
N VAL A 263 9.13 8.76 21.85
CA VAL A 263 10.06 7.77 22.40
C VAL A 263 11.48 8.03 21.91
N LEU A 264 11.66 8.26 20.60
CA LEU A 264 12.95 8.66 20.03
C LEU A 264 13.46 9.98 20.62
N GLY A 265 12.55 10.93 20.85
CA GLY A 265 12.87 12.19 21.52
C GLY A 265 13.32 12.02 22.96
N GLY A 266 12.72 11.07 23.68
CA GLY A 266 13.10 10.67 25.03
C GLY A 266 14.52 10.12 25.10
N PHE A 267 14.94 9.28 24.16
CA PHE A 267 16.32 8.77 24.10
C PHE A 267 17.35 9.86 23.84
N ILE A 268 17.03 10.81 22.97
CA ILE A 268 17.90 11.97 22.73
C ILE A 268 17.97 12.83 24.00
N GLN A 269 16.85 13.04 24.70
CA GLN A 269 16.80 13.80 25.95
C GLN A 269 17.52 13.08 27.11
N GLU A 270 17.49 11.75 27.12
CA GLU A 270 18.22 10.90 28.06
C GLU A 270 19.73 10.98 27.84
N LEU A 271 20.18 11.04 26.58
CA LEU A 271 21.55 11.41 26.25
C LEU A 271 21.88 12.82 26.77
N HIS A 272 20.97 13.79 26.55
CA HIS A 272 21.09 15.16 27.08
C HIS A 272 21.21 15.26 28.61
N SER A 273 20.63 14.31 29.34
CA SER A 273 20.61 14.30 30.79
C SER A 273 21.77 13.51 31.40
N SER A 274 22.32 12.54 30.67
CA SER A 274 23.33 11.60 31.18
C SER A 274 24.77 12.07 30.91
N ASN A 275 24.98 12.93 29.91
CA ASN A 275 26.31 13.45 29.54
C ASN A 275 26.37 14.98 29.69
N SER A 276 27.01 15.46 30.76
CA SER A 276 27.04 16.88 31.15
C SER A 276 27.87 17.82 30.26
N SER A 277 28.26 17.41 29.05
CA SER A 277 28.95 18.28 28.05
C SER A 277 28.58 17.87 26.62
N LEU A 278 27.38 18.25 26.17
CA LEU A 278 26.84 17.89 24.84
C LEU A 278 26.89 19.00 23.80
N SER A 279 27.35 20.19 24.17
CA SER A 279 27.57 21.28 23.21
C SER A 279 28.78 21.05 22.28
N SER A 280 29.52 19.94 22.44
CA SER A 280 30.72 19.60 21.64
C SER A 280 30.61 18.32 20.81
N MET A 281 29.46 17.63 20.82
CA MET A 281 29.28 16.40 20.05
C MET A 281 28.81 16.69 18.63
N SER A 282 29.40 16.01 17.64
CA SER A 282 28.97 16.12 16.25
C SER A 282 27.65 15.40 16.01
N TYR A 283 26.94 15.80 14.95
CA TYR A 283 25.65 15.24 14.56
C TYR A 283 25.68 13.71 14.43
N ASP A 284 26.75 13.15 13.84
CA ASP A 284 26.89 11.71 13.62
C ASP A 284 27.19 10.94 14.91
N GLU A 285 27.90 11.55 15.86
CA GLU A 285 28.18 10.93 17.16
C GLU A 285 26.92 10.88 18.03
N VAL A 286 26.08 11.91 17.99
CA VAL A 286 24.78 11.91 18.70
C VAL A 286 23.85 10.84 18.14
N ILE A 287 23.80 10.68 16.82
CA ILE A 287 23.01 9.61 16.19
C ILE A 287 23.56 8.24 16.59
N SER A 288 24.87 8.05 16.52
CA SER A 288 25.50 6.76 16.84
C SER A 288 25.25 6.35 18.30
N GLN A 289 25.36 7.29 19.24
CA GLN A 289 25.05 7.04 20.65
C GLN A 289 23.56 6.79 20.90
N ALA A 290 22.67 7.51 20.21
CA ALA A 290 21.22 7.30 20.32
C ALA A 290 20.80 5.92 19.78
N VAL A 291 21.37 5.51 18.66
CA VAL A 291 21.17 4.17 18.08
C VAL A 291 21.63 3.10 19.07
N GLN A 292 22.82 3.25 19.66
CA GLN A 292 23.35 2.27 20.60
C GLN A 292 22.48 2.16 21.86
N LEU A 293 22.02 3.29 22.41
CA LEU A 293 21.15 3.32 23.59
C LEU A 293 19.78 2.67 23.32
N ILE A 294 19.22 2.86 22.12
CA ILE A 294 17.97 2.23 21.70
C ILE A 294 18.14 0.71 21.59
N LEU A 295 19.23 0.24 20.99
CA LEU A 295 19.51 -1.19 20.83
C LEU A 295 19.76 -1.87 22.18
N ASP A 296 20.55 -1.26 23.05
CA ASP A 296 20.85 -1.79 24.38
C ASP A 296 19.59 -1.91 25.25
N ARG A 297 18.67 -0.94 25.17
CA ARG A 297 17.39 -0.99 25.90
C ARG A 297 16.42 -2.04 25.35
N GLN A 298 16.46 -2.30 24.04
CA GLN A 298 15.70 -3.39 23.43
C GLN A 298 16.27 -4.77 23.81
N GLU A 299 17.60 -4.88 23.89
CA GLU A 299 18.27 -6.10 24.31
C GLU A 299 18.01 -6.39 25.78
N ASN A 300 18.16 -5.39 26.67
CA ASN A 300 17.80 -5.50 28.08
C ASN A 300 16.32 -5.86 28.30
N ALA A 301 15.40 -5.31 27.51
CA ALA A 301 13.99 -5.69 27.56
C ALA A 301 13.76 -7.16 27.14
N ARG A 302 14.51 -7.65 26.15
CA ARG A 302 14.47 -9.06 25.73
C ARG A 302 15.13 -10.00 26.74
N GLU A 303 16.19 -9.57 27.41
CA GLU A 303 16.85 -10.34 28.46
C GLU A 303 16.00 -10.43 29.73
N GLN A 304 15.29 -9.38 30.13
CA GLN A 304 14.34 -9.44 31.24
C GLN A 304 13.16 -10.39 30.97
N ILE A 305 12.71 -10.51 29.71
CA ILE A 305 11.69 -11.48 29.32
C ILE A 305 12.23 -12.93 29.36
N LYS A 306 13.53 -13.14 29.06
CA LYS A 306 14.15 -14.47 29.15
C LYS A 306 14.50 -14.88 30.59
N ALA A 307 15.00 -13.95 31.41
CA ALA A 307 15.37 -14.19 32.80
C ALA A 307 14.16 -14.36 33.74
N GLY A 308 12.99 -13.80 33.39
CA GLY A 308 11.74 -13.96 34.15
C GLY A 308 11.10 -15.36 34.09
N THR A 309 11.65 -16.29 33.30
CA THR A 309 11.07 -17.63 33.08
C THR A 309 11.55 -18.71 34.05
N ALA A 310 12.46 -18.41 34.99
CA ALA A 310 13.01 -19.42 35.91
C ALA A 310 12.50 -19.31 37.36
N GLN A 311 11.75 -18.28 37.74
CA GLN A 311 11.29 -18.13 39.12
C GLN A 311 9.99 -17.33 39.21
N SER A 312 8.85 -18.00 39.01
CA SER A 312 7.58 -17.76 39.73
C SER A 312 6.44 -18.60 39.12
N GLN A 313 6.52 -19.93 39.30
CA GLN A 313 5.30 -20.73 39.44
C GLN A 313 4.79 -20.51 40.87
N ALA A 314 3.94 -19.49 41.11
CA ALA A 314 3.06 -19.49 42.30
C ALA A 314 1.99 -18.38 42.40
N GLN A 315 2.06 -17.23 41.70
CA GLN A 315 1.22 -16.07 42.10
C GLN A 315 0.27 -15.47 41.06
N ALA A 316 -0.10 -16.21 40.01
CA ALA A 316 -1.02 -15.71 38.97
C ALA A 316 -2.53 -15.81 39.31
N TRP A 317 -2.92 -16.20 40.53
CA TRP A 317 -4.34 -16.28 40.92
C TRP A 317 -4.66 -15.28 42.03
N LYS A 318 -4.88 -14.04 41.63
CA LYS A 318 -5.77 -13.13 42.36
C LYS A 318 -6.94 -12.80 41.45
N ASN A 319 -8.12 -13.29 41.83
CA ASN A 319 -9.39 -12.91 41.24
C ASN A 319 -9.53 -11.39 41.25
N VAL A 320 -9.69 -10.80 40.07
CA VAL A 320 -10.34 -9.49 39.93
C VAL A 320 -11.80 -9.79 39.62
N GLN A 321 -12.60 -9.90 40.68
CA GLN A 321 -14.05 -9.74 40.57
C GLN A 321 -14.36 -8.30 40.17
N ASP A 322 -15.35 -8.20 39.28
CA ASP A 322 -16.22 -7.05 39.07
C ASP A 322 -15.60 -5.67 38.85
N ARG A 323 -15.36 -5.33 37.57
CA ARG A 323 -15.67 -3.99 37.06
C ARG A 323 -16.65 -4.08 35.90
N HIS A 324 -17.92 -4.09 36.28
CA HIS A 324 -19.07 -3.51 35.58
C HIS A 324 -19.19 -3.69 34.06
N ARG A 325 -20.19 -4.48 33.69
CA ARG A 325 -21.07 -4.25 32.53
C ARG A 325 -21.24 -2.75 32.28
N ASN A 326 -20.76 -2.26 31.14
CA ASN A 326 -21.23 -1.00 30.58
C ASN A 326 -21.21 -1.06 29.05
N ARG A 327 -22.31 -1.53 28.44
CA ARG A 327 -22.67 -1.16 27.07
C ARG A 327 -22.93 0.33 27.09
N GLY A 328 -22.03 1.16 26.57
CA GLY A 328 -22.24 2.60 26.63
C GLY A 328 -21.30 3.39 25.76
N ILE A 329 -21.81 3.72 24.57
CA ILE A 329 -21.50 4.87 23.70
C ILE A 329 -20.04 4.92 23.20
N ALA A 330 -19.86 4.70 21.90
CA ALA A 330 -18.56 4.92 21.27
C ALA A 330 -18.24 6.41 21.27
N LEU A 331 -16.97 6.75 21.48
CA LEU A 331 -16.52 8.13 21.67
C LEU A 331 -16.59 8.98 20.39
N ASN A 332 -16.82 8.35 19.23
CA ASN A 332 -16.71 8.94 17.90
C ASN A 332 -17.83 8.47 16.93
N MET A 333 -19.06 8.27 17.42
CA MET A 333 -20.19 7.82 16.59
C MET A 333 -20.59 8.82 15.50
N GLU A 334 -20.36 10.13 15.71
CA GLU A 334 -20.64 11.17 14.71
C GLU A 334 -19.46 11.47 13.76
N ASP A 335 -18.27 10.92 14.00
CA ASP A 335 -17.09 11.15 13.16
C ASP A 335 -17.02 10.15 12.00
N PRO A 336 -16.46 10.50 10.83
CA PRO A 336 -16.14 9.53 9.79
C PRO A 336 -15.05 8.55 10.27
N CYS A 337 -15.09 7.31 9.79
CA CYS A 337 -14.11 6.29 10.15
C CYS A 337 -12.69 6.75 9.77
N ILE A 338 -11.76 6.90 10.71
CA ILE A 338 -10.41 7.43 10.41
C ILE A 338 -9.54 6.52 9.54
N ILE A 339 -9.98 5.29 9.26
CA ILE A 339 -9.26 4.34 8.40
C ILE A 339 -9.64 4.54 6.93
N CYS A 340 -10.93 4.77 6.64
CA CYS A 340 -11.46 4.90 5.26
C CYS A 340 -12.10 6.27 4.94
N HIS A 341 -12.27 7.12 5.95
CA HIS A 341 -12.89 8.44 5.91
C HIS A 341 -14.36 8.45 5.43
N ASP A 342 -15.08 7.34 5.58
CA ASP A 342 -16.52 7.23 5.26
C ASP A 342 -17.40 7.20 6.52
N GLU A 343 -18.68 7.52 6.34
CA GLU A 343 -19.71 7.50 7.40
C GLU A 343 -19.85 6.11 8.02
N MET A 344 -20.00 6.08 9.35
CA MET A 344 -20.14 4.85 10.13
C MET A 344 -21.61 4.59 10.46
N ARG A 345 -22.19 3.54 9.86
CA ARG A 345 -23.58 3.11 10.16
C ARG A 345 -23.60 2.18 11.38
N PRO A 346 -24.55 2.33 12.33
CA PRO A 346 -24.59 1.55 13.56
C PRO A 346 -24.51 0.03 13.39
N GLU A 347 -25.03 -0.49 12.27
CA GLU A 347 -25.10 -1.91 11.95
C GLU A 347 -23.75 -2.52 11.55
N GLU A 348 -22.78 -1.68 11.14
CA GLU A 348 -21.47 -2.10 10.63
C GLU A 348 -20.33 -1.71 11.58
N LEU A 349 -20.63 -1.36 12.82
CA LEU A 349 -19.64 -0.88 13.79
C LEU A 349 -18.98 -1.98 14.62
N CYS A 350 -17.69 -1.80 14.85
CA CYS A 350 -16.91 -2.49 15.88
C CYS A 350 -16.42 -1.43 16.86
N VAL A 351 -16.78 -1.60 18.13
CA VAL A 351 -16.29 -0.76 19.23
C VAL A 351 -15.22 -1.54 19.97
N LEU A 352 -14.00 -1.01 19.99
CA LEU A 352 -12.89 -1.61 20.75
C LEU A 352 -13.07 -1.38 22.26
N GLU A 353 -12.31 -2.09 23.09
CA GLU A 353 -12.33 -1.92 24.55
C GLU A 353 -11.95 -0.49 24.99
N CYS A 354 -11.10 0.18 24.19
CA CYS A 354 -10.74 1.59 24.35
C CYS A 354 -11.85 2.57 23.89
N ARG A 355 -13.05 2.07 23.57
CA ARG A 355 -14.28 2.80 23.19
C ARG A 355 -14.24 3.58 21.88
N HIS A 356 -13.24 3.35 21.03
CA HIS A 356 -13.21 3.86 19.67
C HIS A 356 -13.99 2.94 18.72
N SER A 357 -14.83 3.52 17.87
CA SER A 357 -15.61 2.81 16.85
C SER A 357 -15.00 2.93 15.46
N PHE A 358 -15.10 1.83 14.70
CA PHE A 358 -14.65 1.70 13.31
C PHE A 358 -15.56 0.72 12.55
N HIS A 359 -15.50 0.68 11.22
CA HIS A 359 -16.21 -0.37 10.45
C HIS A 359 -15.67 -1.77 10.77
N ARG A 360 -16.56 -2.65 11.24
CA ARG A 360 -16.31 -4.05 11.61
C ARG A 360 -15.96 -4.89 10.39
N GLU A 361 -16.79 -4.83 9.35
CA GLU A 361 -16.56 -5.52 8.08
C GLU A 361 -17.08 -4.70 6.89
N VAL A 362 -16.30 -4.72 5.80
CA VAL A 362 -16.61 -4.22 4.45
C VAL A 362 -17.24 -2.82 4.39
N CYS A 363 -16.40 -1.78 4.38
CA CYS A 363 -16.86 -0.49 3.89
C CYS A 363 -16.96 -0.56 2.35
N LEU A 364 -18.15 -0.34 1.80
CA LEU A 364 -18.34 -0.10 0.36
C LEU A 364 -17.86 1.32 0.03
N CYS A 365 -16.57 1.59 0.20
CA CYS A 365 -15.99 2.88 -0.19
C CYS A 365 -16.16 3.05 -1.70
N VAL A 366 -17.05 3.96 -2.11
CA VAL A 366 -17.31 4.30 -3.51
C VAL A 366 -16.14 5.10 -4.12
N ILE A 367 -15.20 5.56 -3.30
CA ILE A 367 -14.12 6.48 -3.72
C ILE A 367 -12.88 5.74 -4.28
N ALA A 368 -12.83 4.40 -4.22
CA ALA A 368 -11.80 3.64 -4.89
C ALA A 368 -12.36 2.33 -5.45
N SER A 369 -12.72 2.34 -6.73
CA SER A 369 -13.44 1.29 -7.47
C SER A 369 -12.84 -0.13 -7.49
N THR A 370 -11.92 -0.57 -6.60
CA THR A 370 -11.45 -1.97 -6.62
C THR A 370 -10.74 -2.47 -5.35
N ARG A 371 -11.24 -2.22 -4.13
CA ARG A 371 -10.78 -3.02 -2.98
C ARG A 371 -11.76 -3.02 -1.81
N ARG A 372 -12.30 -4.20 -1.44
CA ARG A 372 -12.93 -4.42 -0.13
C ARG A 372 -11.84 -4.28 0.93
N ILE A 373 -11.83 -3.18 1.68
CA ILE A 373 -10.93 -3.03 2.83
C ILE A 373 -11.79 -3.20 4.08
N ALA A 374 -11.52 -4.26 4.85
CA ALA A 374 -12.07 -4.40 6.18
C ALA A 374 -11.27 -3.48 7.12
N CYS A 375 -11.85 -2.35 7.51
CA CYS A 375 -11.13 -1.26 8.17
C CYS A 375 -10.39 -1.72 9.43
N ILE A 376 -11.11 -2.05 10.50
CA ILE A 376 -10.45 -2.38 11.77
C ILE A 376 -9.86 -3.80 11.78
N LYS A 377 -10.52 -4.75 11.12
CA LYS A 377 -10.05 -6.14 11.02
C LYS A 377 -8.72 -6.28 10.30
N SER A 378 -8.52 -5.55 9.19
CA SER A 378 -7.23 -5.55 8.48
C SER A 378 -6.16 -4.80 9.26
N TRP A 379 -6.53 -3.76 10.01
CA TRP A 379 -5.59 -2.99 10.82
C TRP A 379 -5.02 -3.82 11.99
N LEU A 380 -5.90 -4.49 12.74
CA LEU A 380 -5.50 -5.28 13.90
C LEU A 380 -4.67 -6.51 13.52
N LYS A 381 -4.88 -7.08 12.32
CA LYS A 381 -4.03 -8.18 11.80
C LYS A 381 -2.54 -7.81 11.71
N ASN A 382 -2.23 -6.53 11.45
CA ASN A 382 -0.85 -6.09 11.25
C ASN A 382 -0.27 -5.37 12.47
N GLN A 383 -1.07 -4.55 13.15
CA GLN A 383 -0.56 -3.65 14.19
C GLN A 383 -1.12 -3.95 15.59
N SER A 384 -2.12 -4.84 15.74
CA SER A 384 -2.75 -5.26 17.01
C SER A 384 -3.09 -4.12 17.99
N THR A 385 -3.28 -2.91 17.48
CA THR A 385 -3.44 -1.69 18.27
C THR A 385 -4.55 -0.84 17.68
N CYS A 386 -5.25 -0.09 18.53
CA CYS A 386 -6.28 0.86 18.09
C CYS A 386 -5.66 1.96 17.20
N PRO A 387 -6.23 2.28 16.02
CA PRO A 387 -5.69 3.35 15.18
C PRO A 387 -5.77 4.75 15.83
N THR A 388 -6.72 4.98 16.75
CA THR A 388 -6.90 6.28 17.42
C THR A 388 -5.97 6.44 18.62
N CYS A 389 -6.01 5.51 19.59
CA CYS A 389 -5.25 5.64 20.84
C CYS A 389 -3.98 4.78 20.91
N ARG A 390 -3.76 3.89 19.92
CA ARG A 390 -2.62 2.95 19.86
C ARG A 390 -2.49 1.99 21.04
N GLU A 391 -3.52 1.88 21.90
CA GLU A 391 -3.62 0.82 22.89
C GLU A 391 -3.78 -0.54 22.21
N HIS A 392 -3.24 -1.59 22.83
CA HIS A 392 -3.40 -2.95 22.34
C HIS A 392 -4.90 -3.28 22.27
N ALA A 393 -5.33 -3.76 21.11
CA ALA A 393 -6.72 -4.05 20.85
C ALA A 393 -6.82 -5.36 20.09
N LEU A 394 -7.76 -6.19 20.54
CA LEU A 394 -8.10 -7.46 19.91
C LEU A 394 -9.55 -7.42 19.48
N LEU A 395 -9.86 -8.14 18.41
CA LEU A 395 -11.25 -8.35 18.02
C LEU A 395 -11.89 -9.36 18.98
N PRO A 396 -13.11 -9.08 19.49
CA PRO A 396 -13.87 -10.04 20.31
C PRO A 396 -14.08 -11.40 19.61
N GLU A 397 -14.08 -11.43 18.28
CA GLU A 397 -14.29 -12.62 17.47
C GLU A 397 -13.04 -13.49 17.31
N ASP A 398 -11.83 -12.93 17.42
CA ASP A 398 -10.57 -13.66 17.26
C ASP A 398 -10.17 -14.40 18.56
N PHE A 399 -10.71 -13.99 19.70
CA PHE A 399 -10.52 -14.62 21.00
C PHE A 399 -11.85 -14.74 21.75
N PRO A 400 -12.71 -15.72 21.39
CA PRO A 400 -13.96 -15.95 22.09
C PRO A 400 -13.68 -16.33 23.55
N VAL A 401 -14.38 -15.67 24.48
CA VAL A 401 -14.30 -15.98 25.90
C VAL A 401 -14.77 -17.42 26.12
N LEU A 402 -13.88 -18.29 26.56
CA LEU A 402 -14.24 -19.67 26.92
C LEU A 402 -15.27 -19.63 28.06
N PRO A 403 -16.40 -20.36 27.96
CA PRO A 403 -17.35 -20.46 29.07
C PRO A 403 -16.67 -21.14 30.25
N GLY A 404 -16.35 -20.36 31.28
CA GLY A 404 -15.83 -20.87 32.55
C GLY A 404 -16.82 -21.82 33.19
N ARG A 405 -16.32 -22.98 33.68
CA ARG A 405 -17.08 -23.96 34.46
C ARG A 405 -17.96 -23.27 35.51
N ALA A 406 -19.27 -23.36 35.33
CA ALA A 406 -20.22 -23.12 36.41
C ALA A 406 -19.99 -24.20 37.49
N ARG A 407 -19.44 -23.82 38.64
CA ARG A 407 -19.57 -24.63 39.87
C ARG A 407 -20.99 -24.43 40.40
N PRO A 408 -21.71 -25.50 40.80
CA PRO A 408 -23.00 -25.38 41.46
C PRO A 408 -22.83 -24.60 42.76
N HIS A 409 -23.64 -23.56 42.95
CA HIS A 409 -23.70 -22.83 44.21
C HIS A 409 -24.28 -23.75 45.29
N ALA A 410 -23.48 -24.05 46.31
CA ALA A 410 -23.97 -24.65 47.54
C ALA A 410 -24.85 -23.61 48.27
N HIS A 411 -26.13 -23.92 48.40
CA HIS A 411 -27.03 -23.24 49.31
C HIS A 411 -26.70 -23.67 50.75
N THR A 412 -26.16 -22.78 51.56
CA THR A 412 -26.19 -22.91 53.03
C THR A 412 -27.40 -22.15 53.56
N HIS A 413 -28.46 -22.90 53.87
CA HIS A 413 -29.52 -22.45 54.77
C HIS A 413 -28.97 -22.43 56.20
N PHE A 414 -29.05 -21.27 56.86
CA PHE A 414 -29.03 -21.14 58.31
C PHE A 414 -30.47 -21.16 58.81
N SER A 415 -30.83 -22.21 59.53
CA SER A 415 -31.74 -22.23 60.69
C SER A 415 -31.57 -23.56 61.40
#